data_AF-A0A8I0II84-F1
#
_entry.id   AF-A0A8I0II84-F1
#
_cell.length_a   1.000
_cell.length_b   1.000
_cell.length_c   1.000
_cell.angle_alpha   90.00
_cell.angle_beta   90.00
_cell.angle_gamma   90.00
#
_symmetry.space_group_name_H-M   'P 1'
#
loop_
_entity.id
_entity.type
_entity.pdbx_description
1 polymer ?
#
loop_
_entity_poly.entity_id
_entity_poly.type
_entity_poly.pdbx_seq_one_letter_code
_entity_poly.pdbx_strand_id
1 'polypeptide(L)'
;MKSIVYSETGSAPTVLQLVDRDLPEPAAGEVRVRVVFSGVNPTDWKSRAGGGPGESLPFSEVTPNQDGSGVVDAVGEGVTGLSVGDRVWTYLSAHQRPTGTAQEFTVLPASRVVPLPDGVGLDVGASLGVPAMTAHRALTVWEDGPSRLTPGSLDGAVVLVAGGAGAVGHAAIQLARWAGATVVTTISSDEKAALATAAGAHHVVNYRTDDAATRIREIAPDGVDVVVEVAISQNADLLADVVAHRASVAIYADNGGDTTTIPIRANMITNTRFQFVLLYTVGEEALQAAVEDVTAALRDGVLPVGEAAGLPLHTFPLAETAAAHEAVEGDVVGKVLIEVSAE
;
A
#
# COMPACT_ATOMS: atom_id res chain seq x y z
N MET A 1 21.68 -9.33 -16.47
CA MET A 1 20.83 -8.34 -15.79
C MET A 1 21.20 -8.28 -14.32
N LYS A 2 21.26 -7.07 -13.77
CA LYS A 2 21.51 -6.82 -12.36
C LYS A 2 20.27 -7.11 -11.53
N SER A 3 20.47 -7.84 -10.44
CA SER A 3 19.39 -8.26 -9.53
C SER A 3 19.86 -8.18 -8.09
N ILE A 4 18.97 -7.81 -7.18
CA ILE A 4 19.21 -7.95 -5.74
C ILE A 4 18.64 -9.29 -5.28
N VAL A 5 19.43 -10.08 -4.56
CA VAL A 5 19.02 -11.40 -4.07
C VAL A 5 19.37 -11.59 -2.60
N TYR A 6 18.68 -12.52 -1.94
CA TYR A 6 19.06 -13.09 -0.65
C TYR A 6 18.69 -14.57 -0.58
N SER A 7 19.51 -15.37 0.10
CA SER A 7 19.33 -16.83 0.25
C SER A 7 19.15 -17.26 1.72
N GLU A 8 19.16 -16.31 2.64
CA GLU A 8 18.91 -16.52 4.07
C GLU A 8 18.16 -15.33 4.65
N THR A 9 17.34 -15.56 5.68
CA THR A 9 16.68 -14.48 6.41
C THR A 9 17.69 -13.66 7.22
N GLY A 10 17.44 -12.36 7.36
CA GLY A 10 18.31 -11.48 8.13
C GLY A 10 17.66 -10.17 8.52
N SER A 11 17.72 -9.85 9.82
CA SER A 11 17.25 -8.56 10.33
C SER A 11 18.05 -7.41 9.72
N ALA A 12 19.38 -7.52 9.65
CA ALA A 12 20.20 -6.57 8.91
C ALA A 12 20.02 -6.79 7.39
N PRO A 13 19.91 -5.73 6.58
CA PRO A 13 19.77 -5.85 5.12
C PRO A 13 21.06 -6.33 4.43
N THR A 14 22.16 -6.55 5.17
CA THR A 14 23.43 -7.04 4.64
C THR A 14 23.34 -8.42 3.98
N VAL A 15 22.22 -9.14 4.18
CA VAL A 15 21.89 -10.38 3.44
C VAL A 15 21.54 -10.12 1.97
N LEU A 16 21.23 -8.87 1.60
CA LEU A 16 20.93 -8.48 0.23
C LEU A 16 22.22 -8.31 -0.58
N GLN A 17 22.31 -9.00 -1.72
CA GLN A 17 23.47 -9.00 -2.59
C GLN A 17 23.10 -8.59 -4.00
N LEU A 18 23.91 -7.69 -4.58
CA LEU A 18 23.82 -7.37 -6.01
C LEU A 18 24.56 -8.42 -6.82
N VAL A 19 23.85 -9.03 -7.76
CA VAL A 19 24.37 -10.09 -8.64
C VAL A 19 24.05 -9.82 -10.11
N ASP A 20 24.87 -10.34 -11.01
CA ASP A 20 24.57 -10.43 -12.44
C ASP A 20 23.98 -11.81 -12.76
N ARG A 21 22.88 -11.84 -13.53
CA ARG A 21 22.18 -13.07 -13.93
C ARG A 21 21.76 -13.03 -15.40
N ASP A 22 21.43 -14.19 -15.96
CA ASP A 22 20.84 -14.27 -17.29
C ASP A 22 19.47 -13.58 -17.34
N LEU A 23 19.12 -13.03 -18.50
CA LEU A 23 17.81 -12.43 -18.74
C LEU A 23 16.77 -13.57 -18.93
N PRO A 24 15.76 -13.71 -18.07
CA PRO A 24 14.77 -14.79 -18.20
C PRO A 24 13.79 -14.51 -19.34
N GLU A 25 13.34 -15.53 -20.07
CA GLU A 25 12.27 -15.40 -21.07
C GLU A 25 10.89 -15.67 -20.42
N PRO A 26 9.84 -14.90 -20.74
CA PRO A 26 8.50 -15.15 -20.22
C PRO A 26 7.89 -16.43 -20.82
N ALA A 27 7.27 -17.26 -19.98
CA ALA A 27 6.49 -18.41 -20.43
C ALA A 27 5.08 -17.99 -20.94
N ALA A 28 4.29 -18.96 -21.40
CA ALA A 28 2.90 -18.71 -21.77
C ALA A 28 2.11 -18.09 -20.60
N GLY A 29 1.36 -17.02 -20.87
CA GLY A 29 0.62 -16.25 -19.86
C GLY A 29 1.47 -15.28 -19.03
N GLU A 30 2.78 -15.20 -19.26
CA GLU A 30 3.69 -14.31 -18.55
C GLU A 30 4.17 -13.14 -19.40
N VAL A 31 4.61 -12.09 -18.72
CA VAL A 31 5.16 -10.87 -19.30
C VAL A 31 6.47 -10.54 -18.60
N ARG A 32 7.48 -10.15 -19.38
CA ARG A 32 8.71 -9.57 -18.85
C ARG A 32 8.59 -8.06 -18.87
N VAL A 33 8.77 -7.44 -17.70
CA VAL A 33 8.77 -5.99 -17.54
C VAL A 33 10.20 -5.53 -17.26
N ARG A 34 10.69 -4.57 -18.05
CA ARG A 34 11.90 -3.80 -17.72
C ARG A 34 11.52 -2.82 -16.62
N VAL A 35 12.05 -3.03 -15.41
CA VAL A 35 11.71 -2.25 -14.24
C VAL A 35 12.47 -0.93 -14.26
N VAL A 36 11.74 0.17 -14.09
CA VAL A 36 12.30 1.52 -13.91
C VAL A 36 12.34 1.85 -12.42
N PHE A 37 11.21 1.70 -11.73
CA PHE A 37 11.12 1.91 -10.29
C PHE A 37 10.61 0.65 -9.59
N SER A 38 11.24 0.30 -8.47
CA SER A 38 10.76 -0.72 -7.53
C SER A 38 10.30 -0.03 -6.25
N GLY A 39 9.10 -0.32 -5.79
CA GLY A 39 8.54 0.24 -4.57
C GLY A 39 8.88 -0.63 -3.36
N VAL A 40 9.41 -0.01 -2.29
CA VAL A 40 9.68 -0.71 -1.02
C VAL A 40 8.52 -0.50 -0.06
N ASN A 41 8.07 -1.57 0.58
CA ASN A 41 6.99 -1.58 1.57
C ASN A 41 7.45 -2.27 2.87
N PRO A 42 6.77 -2.03 4.01
CA PRO A 42 7.12 -2.69 5.26
C PRO A 42 7.11 -4.23 5.19
N THR A 43 6.25 -4.79 4.34
CA THR A 43 6.18 -6.22 4.07
C THR A 43 7.47 -6.78 3.47
N ASP A 44 8.21 -5.99 2.69
CA ASP A 44 9.41 -6.44 1.99
C ASP A 44 10.57 -6.68 2.95
N TRP A 45 10.83 -5.73 3.86
CA TRP A 45 11.86 -5.91 4.88
C TRP A 45 11.44 -6.95 5.91
N LYS A 46 10.14 -7.05 6.25
CA LYS A 46 9.63 -8.10 7.15
C LYS A 46 9.81 -9.50 6.56
N SER A 47 9.54 -9.68 5.26
CA SER A 47 9.79 -10.95 4.55
C SER A 47 11.29 -11.27 4.43
N ARG A 48 12.15 -10.26 4.28
CA ARG A 48 13.62 -10.45 4.34
C ARG A 48 14.08 -10.86 5.75
N ALA A 49 13.55 -10.21 6.78
CA ALA A 49 13.93 -10.46 8.18
C ALA A 49 13.49 -11.84 8.67
N GLY A 50 12.32 -12.32 8.22
CA GLY A 50 11.71 -13.56 8.70
C GLY A 50 11.27 -13.45 10.17
N GLY A 51 10.84 -14.57 10.75
CA GLY A 51 10.56 -14.75 12.18
C GLY A 51 11.83 -14.94 13.03
N GLY A 52 13.00 -15.06 12.40
CA GLY A 52 14.31 -15.08 13.06
C GLY A 52 15.46 -15.51 12.14
N PRO A 53 16.72 -15.34 12.56
CA PRO A 53 17.89 -15.80 11.79
C PRO A 53 17.84 -17.30 11.54
N GLY A 54 17.97 -17.71 10.28
CA GLY A 54 18.03 -19.12 9.87
C GLY A 54 16.67 -19.79 9.67
N GLU A 55 15.56 -19.04 9.68
CA GLU A 55 14.28 -19.55 9.20
C GLU A 55 14.36 -19.89 7.70
N SER A 56 13.72 -20.98 7.29
CA SER A 56 13.71 -21.39 5.90
C SER A 56 12.94 -20.39 5.04
N LEU A 57 13.60 -19.88 4.00
CA LEU A 57 12.94 -19.12 2.96
C LEU A 57 11.96 -20.01 2.17
N PRO A 58 10.88 -19.42 1.61
CA PRO A 58 9.96 -20.16 0.75
C PRO A 58 10.61 -20.65 -0.55
N PHE A 59 11.72 -20.02 -0.95
CA PHE A 59 12.54 -20.39 -2.10
C PHE A 59 14.01 -20.38 -1.71
N SER A 60 14.85 -21.13 -2.41
CA SER A 60 16.30 -21.20 -2.14
C SER A 60 17.02 -19.85 -2.28
N GLU A 61 16.43 -18.93 -3.03
CA GLU A 61 16.91 -17.57 -3.26
C GLU A 61 15.71 -16.71 -3.64
N VAL A 62 15.69 -15.46 -3.18
CA VAL A 62 14.60 -14.53 -3.39
C VAL A 62 15.13 -13.19 -3.89
N THR A 63 14.51 -12.63 -4.92
CA THR A 63 14.62 -11.20 -5.25
C THR A 63 13.50 -10.44 -4.54
N PRO A 64 13.80 -9.40 -3.74
CA PRO A 64 12.79 -8.75 -2.91
C PRO A 64 11.89 -7.79 -3.70
N ASN A 65 10.93 -7.22 -2.97
CA ASN A 65 9.96 -6.20 -3.34
C ASN A 65 8.77 -6.69 -4.16
N GLN A 66 7.57 -6.26 -3.75
CA GLN A 66 6.30 -6.63 -4.37
C GLN A 66 5.89 -5.69 -5.51
N ASP A 67 6.24 -4.42 -5.42
CA ASP A 67 5.68 -3.37 -6.27
C ASP A 67 6.72 -2.82 -7.23
N GLY A 68 6.30 -2.42 -8.42
CA GLY A 68 7.18 -1.72 -9.33
C GLY A 68 6.44 -1.12 -10.51
N SER A 69 7.18 -0.46 -11.37
CA SER A 69 6.69 0.09 -12.61
C SER A 69 7.80 0.10 -13.65
N GLY A 70 7.39 0.10 -14.91
CA GLY A 70 8.32 0.14 -16.02
C GLY A 70 7.63 -0.08 -17.34
N VAL A 71 8.32 -0.76 -18.24
CA VAL A 71 7.88 -0.96 -19.61
C VAL A 71 7.86 -2.44 -19.93
N VAL A 72 6.80 -2.92 -20.59
CA VAL A 72 6.74 -4.29 -21.10
C VAL A 72 7.84 -4.49 -22.14
N ASP A 73 8.73 -5.46 -21.87
CA ASP A 73 9.89 -5.79 -22.69
C ASP A 73 9.63 -7.00 -23.58
N ALA A 74 8.99 -8.04 -23.04
CA ALA A 74 8.61 -9.23 -23.79
C ALA A 74 7.28 -9.80 -23.29
N VAL A 75 6.55 -10.46 -24.18
CA VAL A 75 5.22 -11.02 -23.91
C VAL A 75 5.23 -12.49 -24.31
N GLY A 76 4.83 -13.36 -23.39
CA GLY A 76 4.69 -14.79 -23.63
C GLY A 76 3.41 -15.14 -24.39
N GLU A 77 3.33 -16.39 -24.87
CA GLU A 77 2.18 -16.88 -25.63
C GLU A 77 0.86 -16.75 -24.84
N GLY A 78 -0.23 -16.38 -25.50
CA GLY A 78 -1.57 -16.34 -24.92
C GLY A 78 -1.89 -15.12 -24.06
N VAL A 79 -0.92 -14.23 -23.82
CA VAL A 79 -1.19 -12.94 -23.18
C VAL A 79 -1.97 -12.03 -24.13
N THR A 80 -2.99 -11.37 -23.60
CA THR A 80 -3.81 -10.38 -24.31
C THR A 80 -3.91 -9.12 -23.47
N GLY A 81 -4.11 -7.97 -24.11
CA GLY A 81 -4.24 -6.67 -23.43
C GLY A 81 -2.93 -6.02 -22.97
N LEU A 82 -1.78 -6.63 -23.25
CA LEU A 82 -0.45 -6.09 -23.01
C LEU A 82 0.42 -6.26 -24.26
N SER A 83 1.21 -5.25 -24.58
CA SER A 83 2.12 -5.19 -25.73
C SER A 83 3.50 -4.69 -25.31
N VAL A 84 4.53 -5.12 -26.04
CA VAL A 84 5.89 -4.56 -25.87
C VAL A 84 5.84 -3.05 -26.06
N GLY A 85 6.43 -2.30 -25.12
CA GLY A 85 6.41 -0.84 -25.08
C GLY A 85 5.34 -0.23 -24.16
N ASP A 86 4.38 -1.03 -23.67
CA ASP A 86 3.37 -0.52 -22.73
C ASP A 86 4.01 -0.10 -21.42
N ARG A 87 3.63 1.07 -20.91
CA ARG A 87 3.99 1.54 -19.57
C ARG A 87 3.06 0.88 -18.56
N VAL A 88 3.62 0.26 -17.53
CA VAL A 88 2.87 -0.60 -16.60
C VAL A 88 3.31 -0.37 -15.15
N TRP A 89 2.42 -0.70 -14.23
CA TRP A 89 2.76 -0.97 -12.83
C TRP A 89 2.48 -2.42 -12.48
N THR A 90 3.20 -2.94 -11.50
CA THR A 90 3.13 -4.32 -11.05
C THR A 90 2.88 -4.38 -9.55
N TYR A 91 2.21 -5.44 -9.11
CA TYR A 91 1.88 -5.66 -7.71
C TYR A 91 2.03 -7.12 -7.34
N LEU A 92 2.29 -7.36 -6.05
CA LEU A 92 2.48 -8.71 -5.51
C LEU A 92 3.57 -9.51 -6.26
N SER A 93 4.57 -8.85 -6.86
CA SER A 93 5.52 -9.48 -7.78
C SER A 93 6.23 -10.70 -7.17
N ALA A 94 6.69 -10.59 -5.91
CA ALA A 94 7.35 -11.67 -5.17
C ALA A 94 6.38 -12.58 -4.37
N HIS A 95 5.07 -12.34 -4.39
CA HIS A 95 4.13 -13.16 -3.62
C HIS A 95 4.01 -14.58 -4.19
N GLN A 96 4.44 -15.57 -3.40
CA GLN A 96 4.51 -16.98 -3.83
C GLN A 96 5.36 -17.20 -5.09
N ARG A 97 6.36 -16.33 -5.29
CA ARG A 97 7.34 -16.39 -6.39
C ARG A 97 8.73 -16.06 -5.87
N PRO A 98 9.79 -16.59 -6.49
CA PRO A 98 11.17 -16.28 -6.08
C PRO A 98 11.62 -14.88 -6.53
N THR A 99 10.91 -14.23 -7.46
CA THR A 99 11.38 -13.00 -8.12
C THR A 99 10.44 -11.82 -7.91
N GLY A 100 10.96 -10.76 -7.27
CA GLY A 100 10.30 -9.47 -7.09
C GLY A 100 10.73 -8.39 -8.10
N THR A 101 10.72 -7.13 -7.69
CA THR A 101 10.98 -5.98 -8.57
C THR A 101 12.33 -5.30 -8.34
N ALA A 102 13.10 -5.68 -7.31
CA ALA A 102 14.46 -5.17 -7.09
C ALA A 102 15.49 -5.77 -8.06
N GLN A 103 15.25 -5.64 -9.37
CA GLN A 103 16.07 -6.18 -10.47
C GLN A 103 15.68 -5.49 -11.78
N GLU A 104 16.60 -5.45 -12.76
CA GLU A 104 16.38 -4.76 -14.05
C GLU A 104 15.19 -5.29 -14.86
N PHE A 105 14.90 -6.59 -14.79
CA PHE A 105 13.77 -7.20 -15.47
C PHE A 105 13.09 -8.21 -14.56
N THR A 106 11.75 -8.20 -14.53
CA THR A 106 10.95 -9.18 -13.78
C THR A 106 9.96 -9.87 -14.70
N VAL A 107 9.79 -11.19 -14.54
CA VAL A 107 8.80 -11.99 -15.28
C VAL A 107 7.64 -12.28 -14.34
N LEU A 108 6.44 -11.93 -14.77
CA LEU A 108 5.22 -12.00 -13.96
C LEU A 108 4.07 -12.59 -14.76
N PRO A 109 3.10 -13.27 -14.11
CA PRO A 109 1.81 -13.55 -14.73
C PRO A 109 1.18 -12.24 -15.22
N ALA A 110 0.58 -12.25 -16.41
CA ALA A 110 -0.05 -11.05 -16.99
C ALA A 110 -1.10 -10.40 -16.06
N SER A 111 -1.74 -11.19 -15.18
CA SER A 111 -2.70 -10.68 -14.18
C SER A 111 -2.09 -9.77 -13.10
N ARG A 112 -0.75 -9.71 -13.00
CA ARG A 112 -0.02 -8.85 -12.05
C ARG A 112 0.63 -7.64 -12.71
N VAL A 113 0.34 -7.41 -13.99
CA VAL A 113 0.89 -6.31 -14.79
C VAL A 113 -0.27 -5.47 -15.30
N VAL A 114 -0.32 -4.20 -14.88
CA VAL A 114 -1.44 -3.31 -15.16
C VAL A 114 -0.97 -2.13 -16.00
N PRO A 115 -1.60 -1.85 -17.16
CA PRO A 115 -1.31 -0.66 -17.94
C PRO A 115 -1.47 0.62 -17.12
N LEU A 116 -0.48 1.50 -17.16
CA LEU A 116 -0.59 2.84 -16.62
C LEU A 116 -1.34 3.74 -17.62
N PRO A 117 -2.31 4.55 -17.17
CA PRO A 117 -2.89 5.59 -18.02
C PRO A 117 -1.84 6.57 -18.56
N ASP A 118 -2.11 7.12 -19.74
CA ASP A 118 -1.26 8.15 -20.36
C ASP A 118 -1.07 9.35 -19.42
N GLY A 119 0.15 9.85 -19.34
CA GLY A 119 0.51 11.00 -18.49
C GLY A 119 0.76 10.68 -17.02
N VAL A 120 0.45 9.46 -16.54
CA VAL A 120 0.81 9.03 -15.18
C VAL A 120 2.29 8.63 -15.13
N GLY A 121 3.05 9.18 -14.18
CA GLY A 121 4.49 8.88 -13.98
C GLY A 121 4.77 7.45 -13.53
N LEU A 122 5.98 6.93 -13.79
CA LEU A 122 6.37 5.59 -13.33
C LEU A 122 6.64 5.58 -11.82
N ASP A 123 7.07 6.68 -11.24
CA ASP A 123 7.16 6.90 -9.80
C ASP A 123 5.80 6.73 -9.09
N VAL A 124 4.74 7.27 -9.67
CA VAL A 124 3.35 7.01 -9.23
C VAL A 124 3.08 5.51 -9.33
N GLY A 125 3.33 4.89 -10.48
CA GLY A 125 3.08 3.46 -10.70
C GLY A 125 3.73 2.54 -9.66
N ALA A 126 5.01 2.77 -9.32
CA ALA A 126 5.73 2.00 -8.31
C ALA A 126 5.26 2.26 -6.87
N SER A 127 4.40 3.26 -6.68
CA SER A 127 3.79 3.61 -5.40
C SER A 127 2.39 3.01 -5.19
N LEU A 128 1.82 2.36 -6.22
CA LEU A 128 0.43 1.90 -6.20
C LEU A 128 0.21 0.56 -5.51
N GLY A 129 0.98 -0.48 -5.85
CA GLY A 129 0.66 -1.89 -5.57
C GLY A 129 0.14 -2.17 -4.16
N VAL A 130 1.02 -2.41 -3.20
CA VAL A 130 0.60 -2.66 -1.80
C VAL A 130 -0.19 -1.48 -1.22
N PRO A 131 0.25 -0.20 -1.34
CA PRO A 131 -0.42 0.90 -0.64
C PRO A 131 -1.86 1.19 -1.12
N ALA A 132 -2.05 1.39 -2.42
CA ALA A 132 -3.34 1.77 -2.98
C ALA A 132 -4.33 0.60 -2.99
N MET A 133 -3.88 -0.62 -3.23
CA MET A 133 -4.78 -1.78 -3.19
C MET A 133 -5.23 -2.12 -1.76
N THR A 134 -4.35 -1.93 -0.76
CA THR A 134 -4.74 -2.07 0.65
C THR A 134 -5.73 -0.99 1.06
N ALA A 135 -5.49 0.26 0.66
CA ALA A 135 -6.39 1.38 0.91
C ALA A 135 -7.77 1.16 0.28
N HIS A 136 -7.82 0.76 -0.99
CA HIS A 136 -9.07 0.41 -1.68
C HIS A 136 -9.82 -0.69 -0.94
N ARG A 137 -9.14 -1.77 -0.55
CA ARG A 137 -9.78 -2.85 0.19
C ARG A 137 -10.31 -2.38 1.54
N ALA A 138 -9.55 -1.57 2.26
CA ALA A 138 -9.96 -1.03 3.56
C ALA A 138 -11.23 -0.18 3.47
N LEU A 139 -11.41 0.56 2.37
CA LEU A 139 -12.61 1.38 2.11
C LEU A 139 -13.83 0.57 1.63
N THR A 140 -13.62 -0.65 1.11
CA THR A 140 -14.68 -1.48 0.48
C THR A 140 -15.09 -2.71 1.31
N VAL A 141 -14.60 -2.83 2.56
CA VAL A 141 -15.03 -3.88 3.51
C VAL A 141 -16.19 -3.46 4.41
N TRP A 142 -16.70 -2.24 4.22
CA TRP A 142 -17.85 -1.75 4.96
C TRP A 142 -19.14 -2.42 4.46
N GLU A 143 -19.88 -3.07 5.37
CA GLU A 143 -21.09 -3.83 5.00
C GLU A 143 -22.16 -2.95 4.36
N ASP A 144 -22.35 -1.73 4.89
CA ASP A 144 -23.32 -0.76 4.37
C ASP A 144 -22.71 0.12 3.25
N GLY A 145 -21.43 -0.12 2.94
CA GLY A 145 -20.66 0.63 1.97
C GLY A 145 -20.62 -0.01 0.58
N PRO A 146 -19.93 0.63 -0.36
CA PRO A 146 -19.80 0.13 -1.70
C PRO A 146 -18.73 -0.99 -1.77
N SER A 147 -18.95 -1.96 -2.65
CA SER A 147 -17.93 -2.96 -3.01
C SER A 147 -16.92 -2.46 -4.05
N ARG A 148 -17.17 -1.29 -4.64
CA ARG A 148 -16.40 -0.63 -5.70
C ARG A 148 -16.28 0.86 -5.39
N LEU A 149 -15.12 1.44 -5.63
CA LEU A 149 -14.91 2.88 -5.49
C LEU A 149 -15.11 3.56 -6.84
N THR A 150 -16.00 4.53 -6.86
CA THR A 150 -16.23 5.44 -8.00
C THR A 150 -16.47 6.84 -7.45
N PRO A 151 -16.42 7.90 -8.27
CA PRO A 151 -16.72 9.24 -7.78
C PRO A 151 -18.10 9.29 -7.10
N GLY A 152 -18.14 9.73 -5.84
CA GLY A 152 -19.36 9.82 -5.03
C GLY A 152 -19.88 8.51 -4.42
N SER A 153 -19.20 7.36 -4.58
CA SER A 153 -19.66 6.08 -4.00
C SER A 153 -19.66 6.02 -2.46
N LEU A 154 -19.00 6.97 -1.81
CA LEU A 154 -18.95 7.17 -0.35
C LEU A 154 -19.60 8.50 0.06
N ASP A 155 -20.48 9.08 -0.77
CA ASP A 155 -21.19 10.32 -0.44
C ASP A 155 -21.93 10.19 0.90
N GLY A 156 -21.69 11.17 1.78
CA GLY A 156 -22.28 11.22 3.12
C GLY A 156 -21.59 10.34 4.16
N ALA A 157 -20.67 9.46 3.77
CA ALA A 157 -19.87 8.69 4.72
C ALA A 157 -18.75 9.54 5.34
N VAL A 158 -18.42 9.27 6.60
CA VAL A 158 -17.23 9.79 7.27
C VAL A 158 -16.21 8.67 7.44
N VAL A 159 -15.05 8.86 6.81
CA VAL A 159 -13.91 7.94 6.89
C VAL A 159 -12.88 8.48 7.86
N LEU A 160 -12.47 7.64 8.81
CA LEU A 160 -11.30 7.88 9.66
C LEU A 160 -10.09 7.13 9.11
N VAL A 161 -9.04 7.84 8.72
CA VAL A 161 -7.76 7.24 8.32
C VAL A 161 -6.77 7.39 9.47
N ALA A 162 -6.44 6.29 10.16
CA ALA A 162 -5.43 6.31 11.20
C ALA A 162 -4.03 6.44 10.58
N GLY A 163 -3.25 7.44 11.01
CA GLY A 163 -1.88 7.61 10.51
C GLY A 163 -1.80 8.05 9.04
N GLY A 164 -2.53 9.10 8.65
CA GLY A 164 -2.70 9.52 7.25
C GLY A 164 -1.45 9.92 6.47
N ALA A 165 -0.31 10.13 7.15
CA ALA A 165 0.95 10.48 6.51
C ALA A 165 1.78 9.27 6.00
N GLY A 166 1.34 8.03 6.26
CA GLY A 166 1.94 6.83 5.68
C GLY A 166 1.40 6.52 4.27
N ALA A 167 2.08 5.68 3.49
CA ALA A 167 1.70 5.41 2.09
C ALA A 167 0.28 4.84 1.91
N VAL A 168 -0.15 3.89 2.77
CA VAL A 168 -1.54 3.36 2.73
C VAL A 168 -2.52 4.45 3.16
N GLY A 169 -2.21 5.21 4.21
CA GLY A 169 -3.05 6.31 4.69
C GLY A 169 -3.23 7.41 3.65
N HIS A 170 -2.15 7.78 2.96
CA HIS A 170 -2.16 8.73 1.85
C HIS A 170 -3.07 8.28 0.71
N ALA A 171 -2.94 7.02 0.26
CA ALA A 171 -3.83 6.47 -0.76
C ALA A 171 -5.28 6.39 -0.27
N ALA A 172 -5.52 6.03 1.00
CA ALA A 172 -6.85 5.97 1.58
C ALA A 172 -7.52 7.34 1.65
N ILE A 173 -6.79 8.38 2.05
CA ILE A 173 -7.29 9.76 2.04
C ILE A 173 -7.71 10.13 0.62
N GLN A 174 -6.84 9.93 -0.36
CA GLN A 174 -7.12 10.33 -1.74
C GLN A 174 -8.29 9.57 -2.36
N LEU A 175 -8.35 8.25 -2.19
CA LEU A 175 -9.44 7.43 -2.70
C LEU A 175 -10.76 7.76 -2.00
N ALA A 176 -10.77 7.96 -0.68
CA ALA A 176 -11.97 8.33 0.05
C ALA A 176 -12.48 9.71 -0.36
N ARG A 177 -11.58 10.69 -0.56
CA ARG A 177 -11.92 12.03 -1.09
C ARG A 177 -12.53 11.97 -2.47
N TRP A 178 -11.89 11.23 -3.39
CA TRP A 178 -12.38 11.04 -4.74
C TRP A 178 -13.75 10.36 -4.75
N ALA A 179 -13.95 9.37 -3.87
CA ALA A 179 -15.22 8.68 -3.69
C ALA A 179 -16.29 9.51 -2.95
N GLY A 180 -16.02 10.76 -2.52
CA GLY A 180 -17.03 11.66 -1.93
C GLY A 180 -17.15 11.63 -0.41
N ALA A 181 -16.32 10.88 0.30
CA ALA A 181 -16.36 10.82 1.76
C ALA A 181 -15.85 12.11 2.41
N THR A 182 -16.36 12.42 3.60
CA THR A 182 -15.66 13.30 4.55
C THR A 182 -14.51 12.51 5.17
N VAL A 183 -13.31 13.11 5.21
CA VAL A 183 -12.08 12.40 5.59
C VAL A 183 -11.47 13.06 6.80
N VAL A 184 -11.46 12.31 7.90
CA VAL A 184 -10.75 12.66 9.13
C VAL A 184 -9.51 11.80 9.21
N THR A 185 -8.38 12.35 9.63
CA THR A 185 -7.17 11.57 9.84
C THR A 185 -6.46 11.94 11.13
N THR A 186 -5.82 10.94 11.74
CA THR A 186 -4.97 11.14 12.92
C THR A 186 -3.50 11.18 12.53
N ILE A 187 -2.74 12.08 13.16
CA ILE A 187 -1.31 12.29 12.93
C ILE A 187 -0.55 12.51 14.23
N SER A 188 0.79 12.47 14.15
CA SER A 188 1.68 12.54 15.32
C SER A 188 2.58 13.77 15.38
N SER A 189 2.47 14.69 14.41
CA SER A 189 3.29 15.91 14.31
C SER A 189 2.73 16.88 13.25
N ASP A 190 3.02 18.17 13.38
CA ASP A 190 2.55 19.21 12.46
C ASP A 190 3.05 18.99 11.02
N GLU A 191 4.27 18.46 10.86
CA GLU A 191 4.79 18.05 9.55
C GLU A 191 3.89 16.99 8.89
N LYS A 192 3.52 15.94 9.63
CA LYS A 192 2.59 14.92 9.15
C LYS A 192 1.19 15.48 8.92
N ALA A 193 0.80 16.52 9.65
CA ALA A 193 -0.47 17.22 9.41
C ALA A 193 -0.48 17.95 8.06
N ALA A 194 0.63 18.61 7.70
CA ALA A 194 0.78 19.25 6.39
C ALA A 194 0.71 18.22 5.26
N LEU A 195 1.39 17.08 5.41
CA LEU A 195 1.33 15.98 4.43
C LEU A 195 -0.08 15.41 4.27
N ALA A 196 -0.76 15.10 5.37
CA ALA A 196 -2.13 14.61 5.36
C ALA A 196 -3.11 15.62 4.73
N THR A 197 -2.91 16.91 4.97
CA THR A 197 -3.69 17.99 4.34
C THR A 197 -3.43 18.06 2.83
N ALA A 198 -2.16 17.96 2.41
CA ALA A 198 -1.78 17.94 0.99
C ALA A 198 -2.32 16.70 0.26
N ALA A 199 -2.41 15.55 0.95
CA ALA A 199 -3.08 14.36 0.45
C ALA A 199 -4.60 14.54 0.30
N GLY A 200 -5.18 15.59 0.89
CA GLY A 200 -6.59 15.91 0.82
C GLY A 200 -7.41 15.52 2.05
N ALA A 201 -6.83 15.34 3.24
CA ALA A 201 -7.68 15.19 4.43
C ALA A 201 -8.54 16.44 4.64
N HIS A 202 -9.83 16.28 4.97
CA HIS A 202 -10.69 17.42 5.35
C HIS A 202 -10.34 17.92 6.74
N HIS A 203 -10.09 16.98 7.64
CA HIS A 203 -9.79 17.25 9.03
C HIS A 203 -8.59 16.43 9.49
N VAL A 204 -7.70 17.09 10.21
CA VAL A 204 -6.49 16.47 10.77
C VAL A 204 -6.52 16.64 12.28
N VAL A 205 -6.33 15.55 13.00
CA VAL A 205 -6.36 15.48 14.46
C VAL A 205 -4.99 15.03 14.95
N ASN A 206 -4.32 15.87 15.75
CA ASN A 206 -3.04 15.51 16.34
C ASN A 206 -3.27 14.83 17.68
N TYR A 207 -3.23 13.50 17.67
CA TYR A 207 -3.52 12.69 18.86
C TYR A 207 -2.52 12.87 20.01
N ARG A 208 -1.41 13.59 19.79
CA ARG A 208 -0.44 13.91 20.86
C ARG A 208 -0.78 15.19 21.61
N THR A 209 -1.54 16.08 21.00
CA THR A 209 -1.86 17.41 21.57
C THR A 209 -3.35 17.62 21.78
N ASP A 210 -4.18 16.87 21.07
CA ASP A 210 -5.63 16.98 21.10
C ASP A 210 -6.26 15.82 21.87
N ASP A 211 -7.44 16.07 22.43
CA ASP A 211 -8.38 14.98 22.76
C ASP A 211 -8.99 14.45 21.46
N ALA A 212 -8.39 13.40 20.92
CA ALA A 212 -8.76 12.85 19.62
C ALA A 212 -10.23 12.42 19.56
N ALA A 213 -10.77 11.83 20.62
CA ALA A 213 -12.15 11.36 20.64
C ALA A 213 -13.13 12.53 20.52
N THR A 214 -12.92 13.57 21.34
CA THR A 214 -13.73 14.79 21.30
C THR A 214 -13.65 15.47 19.94
N ARG A 215 -12.46 15.65 19.37
CA ARG A 215 -12.27 16.31 18.07
C ARG A 215 -12.93 15.53 16.93
N ILE A 216 -12.81 14.20 16.92
CA ILE A 216 -13.45 13.36 15.90
C ILE A 216 -14.98 13.45 16.03
N ARG A 217 -15.53 13.42 17.25
CA ARG A 217 -16.98 13.55 17.50
C ARG A 217 -17.54 14.93 17.14
N GLU A 218 -16.76 16.01 17.24
CA GLU A 218 -17.19 17.32 16.75
C GLU A 218 -17.36 17.34 15.23
N ILE A 219 -16.53 16.59 14.50
CA ILE A 219 -16.59 16.48 13.04
C ILE A 219 -17.67 15.48 12.62
N ALA A 220 -17.77 14.37 13.34
CA ALA A 220 -18.70 13.28 13.08
C ALA A 220 -19.55 13.00 14.34
N PRO A 221 -20.59 13.81 14.62
CA PRO A 221 -21.41 13.64 15.82
C PRO A 221 -22.03 12.25 15.94
N ASP A 222 -22.48 11.69 14.82
CA ASP A 222 -23.05 10.34 14.74
C ASP A 222 -21.98 9.23 14.70
N GLY A 223 -20.71 9.61 14.62
CA GLY A 223 -19.54 8.73 14.56
C GLY A 223 -19.02 8.51 13.13
N VAL A 224 -17.89 7.82 13.01
CA VAL A 224 -17.27 7.49 11.72
C VAL A 224 -17.75 6.12 11.20
N ASP A 225 -18.02 6.03 9.90
CA ASP A 225 -18.61 4.85 9.25
C ASP A 225 -17.56 3.79 8.91
N VAL A 226 -16.39 4.24 8.45
CA VAL A 226 -15.29 3.36 8.04
C VAL A 226 -13.98 3.86 8.63
N VAL A 227 -13.19 2.93 9.17
CA VAL A 227 -11.86 3.23 9.69
C VAL A 227 -10.82 2.45 8.91
N VAL A 228 -9.81 3.15 8.38
CA VAL A 228 -8.60 2.56 7.81
C VAL A 228 -7.53 2.56 8.91
N GLU A 229 -7.28 1.39 9.49
CA GLU A 229 -6.58 1.23 10.77
C GLU A 229 -5.22 0.51 10.64
N VAL A 230 -4.19 1.07 11.31
CA VAL A 230 -2.77 0.70 11.22
C VAL A 230 -2.13 0.33 12.58
N ALA A 231 -2.84 0.59 13.67
CA ALA A 231 -2.35 0.66 15.04
C ALA A 231 -3.47 0.27 16.03
N ILE A 232 -4.20 -0.81 15.74
CA ILE A 232 -5.37 -1.23 16.53
C ILE A 232 -5.03 -1.45 18.01
N SER A 233 -3.83 -1.93 18.32
CA SER A 233 -3.39 -2.12 19.71
C SER A 233 -3.29 -0.82 20.51
N GLN A 234 -3.13 0.32 19.82
CA GLN A 234 -3.14 1.65 20.44
C GLN A 234 -4.50 2.34 20.33
N ASN A 235 -5.26 2.06 19.27
CA ASN A 235 -6.47 2.81 18.92
C ASN A 235 -7.79 2.17 19.39
N ALA A 236 -7.79 0.92 19.88
CA ALA A 236 -9.03 0.19 20.20
C ALA A 236 -10.03 0.95 21.09
N ASP A 237 -9.55 1.64 22.13
CA ASP A 237 -10.39 2.45 23.02
C ASP A 237 -10.93 3.70 22.32
N LEU A 238 -10.06 4.44 21.62
CA LEU A 238 -10.45 5.60 20.82
C LEU A 238 -11.54 5.23 19.81
N LEU A 239 -11.36 4.11 19.08
CA LEU A 239 -12.31 3.65 18.08
C LEU A 239 -13.67 3.34 18.70
N ALA A 240 -13.69 2.68 19.87
CA ALA A 240 -14.94 2.40 20.58
C ALA A 240 -15.73 3.67 20.93
N ASP A 241 -15.04 4.80 21.10
CA ASP A 241 -15.65 6.09 21.43
C ASP A 241 -16.11 6.88 20.20
N VAL A 242 -15.54 6.65 19.00
CA VAL A 242 -15.76 7.53 17.82
C VAL A 242 -16.50 6.87 16.66
N VAL A 243 -16.65 5.55 16.63
CA VAL A 243 -17.35 4.87 15.53
C VAL A 243 -18.86 5.11 15.56
N ALA A 244 -19.46 5.10 14.37
CA ALA A 244 -20.90 5.09 14.17
C ALA A 244 -21.49 3.70 14.45
N HIS A 245 -22.82 3.62 14.53
CA HIS A 245 -23.48 2.32 14.53
C HIS A 245 -23.19 1.59 13.22
N ARG A 246 -22.83 0.30 13.30
CA ARG A 246 -22.54 -0.63 12.20
C ARG A 246 -21.28 -0.28 11.40
N ALA A 247 -20.41 0.57 11.95
CA ALA A 247 -19.15 0.93 11.34
C ALA A 247 -18.23 -0.28 11.13
N SER A 248 -17.37 -0.20 10.12
CA SER A 248 -16.31 -1.18 9.87
C SER A 248 -14.93 -0.58 10.15
N VAL A 249 -14.15 -1.25 10.99
CA VAL A 249 -12.73 -0.99 11.24
C VAL A 249 -11.91 -1.97 10.43
N ALA A 250 -11.30 -1.48 9.35
CA ALA A 250 -10.41 -2.23 8.48
C ALA A 250 -8.97 -2.17 8.99
N ILE A 251 -8.53 -3.24 9.66
CA ILE A 251 -7.21 -3.34 10.28
C ILE A 251 -6.25 -3.99 9.28
N TYR A 252 -5.29 -3.23 8.75
CA TYR A 252 -4.33 -3.73 7.77
C TYR A 252 -2.91 -3.91 8.33
N ALA A 253 -2.63 -3.35 9.50
CA ALA A 253 -1.37 -3.50 10.22
C ALA A 253 -1.58 -3.28 11.72
N ASP A 254 -0.57 -3.62 12.52
CA ASP A 254 -0.46 -3.19 13.91
C ASP A 254 0.98 -2.78 14.21
N ASN A 255 1.21 -1.48 14.40
CA ASN A 255 2.52 -0.91 14.70
C ASN A 255 2.80 -0.87 16.21
N GLY A 256 2.62 -1.99 16.90
CA GLY A 256 2.94 -2.05 18.33
C GLY A 256 2.60 -3.34 19.09
N GLY A 257 2.27 -4.44 18.41
CA GLY A 257 2.09 -5.74 19.05
C GLY A 257 1.57 -6.83 18.13
N ASP A 258 1.46 -8.05 18.66
CA ASP A 258 0.81 -9.19 18.00
C ASP A 258 -0.62 -9.43 18.52
N THR A 259 -1.03 -8.72 19.58
CA THR A 259 -2.33 -8.88 20.24
C THR A 259 -2.87 -7.54 20.72
N THR A 260 -4.20 -7.38 20.67
CA THR A 260 -4.92 -6.20 21.15
C THR A 260 -6.07 -6.60 22.08
N THR A 261 -6.49 -5.68 22.95
CA THR A 261 -7.70 -5.80 23.78
C THR A 261 -8.76 -4.84 23.26
N ILE A 262 -10.01 -5.30 23.15
CA ILE A 262 -11.11 -4.51 22.58
C ILE A 262 -12.21 -4.30 23.63
N PRO A 263 -12.74 -3.07 23.81
CA PRO A 263 -13.88 -2.81 24.69
C PRO A 263 -15.17 -3.50 24.22
N ILE A 264 -15.47 -4.66 24.79
CA ILE A 264 -16.57 -5.53 24.33
C ILE A 264 -17.93 -4.80 24.36
N ARG A 265 -18.29 -4.18 25.49
CA ARG A 265 -19.63 -3.59 25.66
C ARG A 265 -19.86 -2.38 24.76
N ALA A 266 -18.86 -1.51 24.59
CA ALA A 266 -18.96 -0.35 23.71
C ALA A 266 -19.15 -0.81 22.25
N ASN A 267 -18.34 -1.76 21.78
CA ASN A 267 -18.45 -2.29 20.42
C ASN A 267 -19.74 -3.10 20.18
N MET A 268 -20.31 -3.74 21.21
CA MET A 268 -21.64 -4.36 21.11
C MET A 268 -22.77 -3.34 20.94
N ILE A 269 -22.67 -2.16 21.56
CA ILE A 269 -23.70 -1.10 21.45
C ILE A 269 -23.74 -0.54 20.03
N THR A 270 -22.57 -0.32 19.44
CA THR A 270 -22.42 0.19 18.08
C THR A 270 -22.59 -0.90 17.03
N ASN A 271 -22.52 -2.19 17.37
CA ASN A 271 -22.35 -3.28 16.39
C ASN A 271 -21.12 -3.07 15.50
N THR A 272 -20.00 -2.64 16.09
CA THR A 272 -18.74 -2.43 15.36
C THR A 272 -18.27 -3.72 14.73
N ARG A 273 -17.81 -3.65 13.48
CA ARG A 273 -17.14 -4.74 12.78
C ARG A 273 -15.65 -4.50 12.74
N PHE A 274 -14.88 -5.53 13.07
CA PHE A 274 -13.44 -5.52 12.86
C PHE A 274 -13.13 -6.46 11.70
N GLN A 275 -12.61 -5.90 10.61
CA GLN A 275 -12.19 -6.65 9.43
C GLN A 275 -10.67 -6.58 9.32
N PHE A 276 -10.02 -7.73 9.45
CA PHE A 276 -8.59 -7.83 9.18
C PHE A 276 -8.35 -7.89 7.67
N VAL A 277 -7.39 -7.10 7.19
CA VAL A 277 -7.06 -6.96 5.77
C VAL A 277 -5.60 -7.35 5.58
N LEU A 278 -5.37 -8.44 4.85
CA LEU A 278 -4.06 -8.83 4.38
C LEU A 278 -4.10 -8.96 2.86
N LEU A 279 -3.51 -7.99 2.14
CA LEU A 279 -3.60 -7.90 0.68
C LEU A 279 -3.23 -9.20 -0.05
N TYR A 280 -2.28 -9.97 0.48
CA TYR A 280 -1.81 -11.23 -0.09
C TYR A 280 -2.88 -12.33 -0.14
N THR A 281 -3.96 -12.20 0.64
CA THR A 281 -5.02 -13.22 0.79
C THR A 281 -6.43 -12.68 0.60
N VAL A 282 -6.62 -11.45 0.09
CA VAL A 282 -7.96 -10.88 -0.12
C VAL A 282 -8.78 -11.55 -1.24
N GLY A 283 -8.12 -12.35 -2.08
CA GLY A 283 -8.75 -13.04 -3.21
C GLY A 283 -8.74 -12.21 -4.51
N GLU A 284 -8.84 -12.90 -5.64
CA GLU A 284 -8.65 -12.30 -6.98
C GLU A 284 -9.72 -11.26 -7.33
N GLU A 285 -10.96 -11.47 -6.90
CA GLU A 285 -12.06 -10.52 -7.14
C GLU A 285 -11.78 -9.15 -6.49
N ALA A 286 -11.26 -9.15 -5.26
CA ALA A 286 -10.90 -7.92 -4.57
C ALA A 286 -9.68 -7.24 -5.22
N LEU A 287 -8.69 -8.02 -5.66
CA LEU A 287 -7.53 -7.49 -6.39
C LEU A 287 -7.95 -6.85 -7.71
N GLN A 288 -8.84 -7.51 -8.46
CA GLN A 288 -9.34 -7.01 -9.74
C GLN A 288 -10.17 -5.74 -9.56
N ALA A 289 -11.06 -5.69 -8.56
CA ALA A 289 -11.80 -4.48 -8.22
C ALA A 289 -10.86 -3.32 -7.86
N ALA A 290 -9.82 -3.57 -7.06
CA ALA A 290 -8.82 -2.57 -6.72
C ALA A 290 -8.06 -2.07 -7.94
N VAL A 291 -7.62 -2.97 -8.85
CA VAL A 291 -6.94 -2.58 -10.10
C VAL A 291 -7.83 -1.68 -10.96
N GLU A 292 -9.09 -2.05 -11.15
CA GLU A 292 -10.03 -1.28 -11.98
C GLU A 292 -10.30 0.11 -11.40
N ASP A 293 -10.58 0.19 -10.10
CA ASP A 293 -10.95 1.44 -9.45
C ASP A 293 -9.75 2.36 -9.24
N VAL A 294 -8.56 1.83 -8.92
CA VAL A 294 -7.30 2.59 -8.88
C VAL A 294 -6.97 3.14 -10.27
N THR A 295 -7.17 2.35 -11.33
CA THR A 295 -6.97 2.82 -12.71
C THR A 295 -7.95 3.93 -13.08
N ALA A 296 -9.20 3.85 -12.63
CA ALA A 296 -10.18 4.92 -12.82
C ALA A 296 -9.78 6.20 -12.07
N ALA A 297 -9.37 6.08 -10.80
CA ALA A 297 -8.90 7.20 -10.00
C ALA A 297 -7.68 7.90 -10.64
N LEU A 298 -6.73 7.13 -11.16
CA LEU A 298 -5.57 7.69 -11.88
C LEU A 298 -5.97 8.49 -13.13
N ARG A 299 -6.98 8.04 -13.89
CA ARG A 299 -7.51 8.77 -15.05
C ARG A 299 -8.15 10.11 -14.65
N ASP A 300 -8.69 10.18 -13.43
CA ASP A 300 -9.25 11.40 -12.85
C ASP A 300 -8.20 12.28 -12.17
N GLY A 301 -6.90 11.93 -12.25
CA GLY A 301 -5.80 12.69 -11.66
C GLY A 301 -5.65 12.50 -10.15
N VAL A 302 -6.20 11.43 -9.60
CA VAL A 302 -6.06 11.04 -8.19
C VAL A 302 -4.79 10.19 -8.01
N LEU A 303 -4.34 10.02 -6.76
CA LEU A 303 -3.12 9.30 -6.38
C LEU A 303 -1.80 9.93 -6.88
N PRO A 304 -1.65 11.26 -7.10
CA PRO A 304 -0.31 11.81 -7.24
C PRO A 304 0.56 11.50 -6.01
N VAL A 305 1.85 11.37 -6.27
CA VAL A 305 2.89 11.22 -5.25
C VAL A 305 3.85 12.42 -5.29
N GLY A 306 4.78 12.49 -4.34
CA GLY A 306 5.67 13.61 -4.15
C GLY A 306 5.25 14.52 -3.00
N GLU A 307 6.16 15.41 -2.60
CA GLU A 307 5.97 16.29 -1.45
C GLU A 307 4.72 17.16 -1.57
N ALA A 308 4.47 17.72 -2.76
CA ALA A 308 3.28 18.54 -3.05
C ALA A 308 1.97 17.76 -2.93
N ALA A 309 2.00 16.43 -3.09
CA ALA A 309 0.84 15.55 -2.96
C ALA A 309 0.74 14.90 -1.57
N GLY A 310 1.59 15.27 -0.63
CA GLY A 310 1.59 14.71 0.73
C GLY A 310 2.27 13.35 0.87
N LEU A 311 3.03 12.88 -0.14
CA LEU A 311 3.82 11.65 -0.07
C LEU A 311 5.25 11.88 -0.60
N PRO A 312 6.16 12.40 0.23
CA PRO A 312 7.55 12.60 -0.16
C PRO A 312 8.17 11.31 -0.72
N LEU A 313 8.94 11.44 -1.80
CA LEU A 313 9.63 10.30 -2.41
C LEU A 313 11.09 10.28 -1.97
N HIS A 314 11.56 9.10 -1.56
CA HIS A 314 12.96 8.83 -1.25
C HIS A 314 13.48 7.81 -2.25
N THR A 315 14.44 8.20 -3.08
CA THR A 315 14.96 7.38 -4.17
C THR A 315 16.35 6.87 -3.87
N PHE A 316 16.56 5.56 -4.04
CA PHE A 316 17.86 4.90 -3.89
C PHE A 316 18.22 4.19 -5.21
N PRO A 317 19.48 4.13 -5.63
CA PRO A 317 19.87 3.30 -6.76
C PRO A 317 19.72 1.80 -6.43
N LEU A 318 19.56 0.94 -7.44
CA LEU A 318 19.47 -0.53 -7.25
C LEU A 318 20.53 -1.11 -6.31
N ALA A 319 21.78 -0.66 -6.41
CA ALA A 319 22.88 -1.14 -5.57
C ALA A 319 22.73 -0.79 -4.07
N GLU A 320 21.89 0.20 -3.75
CA GLU A 320 21.61 0.66 -2.37
C GLU A 320 20.26 0.15 -1.85
N THR A 321 19.74 -0.96 -2.41
CA THR A 321 18.49 -1.58 -1.93
C THR A 321 18.50 -1.90 -0.44
N ALA A 322 19.68 -2.20 0.13
CA ALA A 322 19.84 -2.37 1.58
C ALA A 322 19.47 -1.11 2.37
N ALA A 323 19.97 0.06 1.95
CA ALA A 323 19.65 1.34 2.57
C ALA A 323 18.17 1.73 2.35
N ALA A 324 17.61 1.40 1.18
CA ALA A 324 16.20 1.60 0.90
C ALA A 324 15.30 0.81 1.87
N HIS A 325 15.66 -0.45 2.16
CA HIS A 325 14.94 -1.24 3.15
C HIS A 325 15.14 -0.71 4.58
N GLU A 326 16.37 -0.32 4.97
CA GLU A 326 16.64 0.31 6.27
C GLU A 326 15.81 1.58 6.49
N ALA A 327 15.63 2.40 5.46
CA ALA A 327 14.80 3.59 5.54
C ALA A 327 13.34 3.26 5.88
N VAL A 328 12.77 2.22 5.24
CA VAL A 328 11.41 1.76 5.53
C VAL A 328 11.31 1.09 6.90
N GLU A 329 12.31 0.32 7.30
CA GLU A 329 12.39 -0.28 8.65
C GLU A 329 12.50 0.78 9.75
N GLY A 330 13.15 1.90 9.46
CA GLY A 330 13.25 3.08 10.32
C GLY A 330 12.05 4.04 10.27
N ASP A 331 10.91 3.60 9.73
CA ASP A 331 9.66 4.38 9.66
C ASP A 331 9.79 5.74 8.94
N VAL A 332 10.60 5.81 7.87
CA VAL A 332 10.69 7.02 7.04
C VAL A 332 9.31 7.50 6.58
N VAL A 333 9.07 8.81 6.67
CA VAL A 333 7.81 9.41 6.21
C VAL A 333 7.87 9.60 4.70
N GLY A 334 6.90 9.00 3.99
CA GLY A 334 6.81 9.05 2.53
C GLY A 334 6.83 7.66 1.90
N LYS A 335 7.23 7.60 0.63
CA LYS A 335 7.42 6.35 -0.11
C LYS A 335 8.88 6.21 -0.54
N VAL A 336 9.44 5.02 -0.29
CA VAL A 336 10.78 4.66 -0.76
C VAL A 336 10.67 3.95 -2.09
N LEU A 337 11.41 4.46 -3.07
CA LEU A 337 11.56 3.89 -4.40
C LEU A 337 13.02 3.54 -4.65
N ILE A 338 13.23 2.48 -5.42
CA ILE A 338 14.53 2.10 -5.95
C ILE A 338 14.52 2.42 -7.44
N GLU A 339 15.42 3.30 -7.87
CA GLU A 339 15.67 3.57 -9.29
C GLU A 339 16.52 2.44 -9.85
N VAL A 340 15.89 1.61 -10.67
CA VAL A 340 16.47 0.39 -11.22
C VAL A 340 17.12 0.65 -12.57
N SER A 341 16.42 1.37 -13.45
CA SER A 341 16.90 1.77 -14.77
C SER A 341 16.35 3.14 -15.15
N ALA A 342 16.99 3.80 -16.10
CA ALA A 342 16.46 5.04 -16.67
C ALA A 342 15.13 4.77 -17.40
N GLU A 343 14.23 5.76 -17.37
CA GLU A 343 12.95 5.72 -18.09
C GLU A 343 13.12 5.45 -19.59
#